data_AF-A0A917FID3-F1
#
_entry.id   AF-A0A917FID3-F1
#
_cell.length_a   1.000
_cell.length_b   1.000
_cell.length_c   1.000
_cell.angle_alpha   90.00
_cell.angle_beta   90.00
_cell.angle_gamma   90.00
#
_symmetry.space_group_name_H-M   'P 1'
#
loop_
_entity.id
_entity.type
_entity.pdbx_description
1 polymer ?
#
loop_
_entity_poly.entity_id
_entity_poly.type
_entity_poly.pdbx_seq_one_letter_code
_entity_poly.pdbx_strand_id
1 'polypeptide(L)'
;MRHFPTSDRILCRALRWEGGPPSDASHISLFEAAAWIATSGGRRPVFPYDLEYWENGCAEVVRKVTGGQISLVGREAGSPLSNVIDGVRLAGLKMQMPFASADLADILGDAPRLVFAVSDSDERWRVEGGDSVTGARGYALYSHLQVAGPDVSKIWPFSDPEPYSANARTTADELRLTARLAIMLKGEPGLAKAEAAERLSIGHRERAFELRIWPNARKSAGLGERAKAGRKKKSAI
;
A
#
# COMPACT_ATOMS: atom_id res chain seq x y z
N MET A 1 24.74 -1.06 -13.02
CA MET A 1 24.10 -1.63 -11.82
C MET A 1 23.41 -0.47 -11.11
N ARG A 2 22.11 -0.28 -11.33
CA ARG A 2 21.38 0.89 -10.79
C ARG A 2 21.09 0.62 -9.32
N HIS A 3 21.58 1.47 -8.42
CA HIS A 3 21.16 1.49 -7.03
C HIS A 3 19.67 1.82 -6.98
N PHE A 4 18.85 0.86 -6.59
CA PHE A 4 17.52 1.15 -6.08
C PHE A 4 17.72 1.92 -4.77
N PRO A 5 17.24 3.17 -4.64
CA PRO A 5 17.25 3.84 -3.36
C PRO A 5 16.37 3.01 -2.42
N THR A 6 16.83 2.81 -1.19
CA THR A 6 16.20 2.09 -0.09
C THR A 6 14.74 2.54 0.08
N SER A 7 13.83 1.86 -0.64
CA SER A 7 12.43 2.24 -0.85
C SER A 7 11.55 2.05 0.40
N ASP A 8 12.05 1.35 1.42
CA ASP A 8 11.25 1.01 2.60
C ASP A 8 10.96 2.16 3.55
N ARG A 9 11.81 3.20 3.60
CA ARG A 9 11.53 4.40 4.42
C ARG A 9 10.44 5.28 3.83
N ILE A 10 10.35 5.35 2.50
CA ILE A 10 9.32 6.11 1.78
C ILE A 10 7.98 5.37 1.87
N LEU A 11 8.02 4.04 1.71
CA LEU A 11 6.85 3.18 1.94
C LEU A 11 6.32 3.35 3.37
N CYS A 12 7.17 3.31 4.41
CA CYS A 12 6.70 3.46 5.79
C CYS A 12 6.02 4.82 6.10
N ARG A 13 6.27 5.87 5.31
CA ARG A 13 5.64 7.19 5.48
C ARG A 13 4.34 7.31 4.69
N ALA A 14 4.30 6.79 3.46
CA ALA A 14 3.06 6.68 2.68
C ALA A 14 2.03 5.70 3.30
N LEU A 15 2.49 4.74 4.11
CA LEU A 15 1.65 3.74 4.80
C LEU A 15 1.18 4.17 6.19
N ARG A 16 1.67 5.30 6.69
CA ARG A 16 1.08 5.99 7.85
C ARG A 16 0.28 7.13 7.26
N TRP A 17 -1.04 7.07 7.38
CA TRP A 17 -1.86 8.24 7.13
C TRP A 17 -1.45 9.33 8.13
N GLU A 18 -0.55 10.22 7.70
CA GLU A 18 -0.05 11.38 8.46
C GLU A 18 -0.82 12.66 8.11
N GLY A 19 -1.66 12.62 7.06
CA GLY A 19 -2.36 13.78 6.50
C GLY A 19 -3.52 14.34 7.33
N GLY A 20 -3.80 13.78 8.51
CA GLY A 20 -4.98 14.17 9.30
C GLY A 20 -6.30 13.81 8.61
N PRO A 21 -7.46 13.96 9.24
CA PRO A 21 -8.74 13.65 8.60
C PRO A 21 -8.88 14.32 7.22
N PRO A 22 -9.45 13.64 6.20
CA PRO A 22 -9.67 14.24 4.87
C PRO A 22 -10.42 15.57 4.88
N SER A 23 -11.16 15.88 5.94
CA SER A 23 -11.90 17.14 6.11
C SER A 23 -11.00 18.37 6.21
N ASP A 24 -9.73 18.18 6.56
CA ASP A 24 -8.77 19.28 6.74
C ASP A 24 -8.23 19.78 5.38
N ALA A 25 -8.40 18.99 4.32
CA ALA A 25 -8.06 19.33 2.96
C ALA A 25 -9.31 19.57 2.12
N SER A 26 -9.30 20.60 1.26
CA SER A 26 -10.41 20.81 0.31
C SER A 26 -10.55 19.62 -0.65
N HIS A 27 -9.42 19.10 -1.12
CA HIS A 27 -9.31 17.98 -2.03
C HIS A 27 -8.13 17.10 -1.62
N ILE A 28 -8.30 15.80 -1.83
CA ILE A 28 -7.24 14.80 -1.68
C ILE A 28 -7.15 13.97 -2.96
N SER A 29 -5.99 13.38 -3.22
CA SER A 29 -5.82 12.45 -4.35
C SER A 29 -6.75 11.23 -4.22
N LEU A 30 -7.02 10.57 -5.34
CA LEU A 30 -7.84 9.35 -5.35
C LEU A 30 -7.16 8.22 -4.58
N PHE A 31 -5.84 8.11 -4.66
CA PHE A 31 -5.04 7.21 -3.85
C PHE A 31 -5.16 7.52 -2.35
N GLU A 32 -5.09 8.78 -1.93
CA GLU A 32 -5.26 9.15 -0.52
C GLU A 32 -6.65 8.76 0.00
N ALA A 33 -7.72 8.98 -0.78
CA ALA A 33 -9.06 8.55 -0.42
C ALA A 33 -9.13 7.01 -0.28
N ALA A 34 -8.52 6.27 -1.19
CA ALA A 34 -8.45 4.81 -1.12
C ALA A 34 -7.64 4.36 0.11
N ALA A 35 -6.53 5.03 0.42
CA ALA A 35 -5.70 4.76 1.60
C ALA A 35 -6.45 5.04 2.91
N TRP A 36 -7.25 6.11 2.98
CA TRP A 36 -8.10 6.41 4.13
C TRP A 36 -9.04 5.24 4.44
N ILE A 37 -9.72 4.71 3.42
CA ILE A 37 -10.62 3.55 3.56
C ILE A 37 -9.84 2.28 3.87
N ALA A 38 -8.78 2.01 3.11
CA ALA A 38 -7.96 0.80 3.25
C ALA A 38 -7.37 0.71 4.66
N THR A 39 -6.96 1.82 5.26
CA THR A 39 -6.41 1.87 6.63
C THR A 39 -7.46 2.11 7.71
N SER A 40 -8.74 2.25 7.34
CA SER A 40 -9.84 2.60 8.25
C SER A 40 -9.55 3.87 9.05
N GLY A 41 -9.00 4.88 8.38
CA GLY A 41 -8.59 6.16 8.96
C GLY A 41 -7.29 6.07 9.75
N GLY A 42 -6.32 5.27 9.26
CA GLY A 42 -5.06 5.02 9.96
C GLY A 42 -5.18 4.11 11.20
N ARG A 43 -6.37 3.54 11.46
CA ARG A 43 -6.60 2.66 12.61
C ARG A 43 -5.99 1.28 12.43
N ARG A 44 -5.81 0.80 11.21
CA ARG A 44 -5.07 -0.44 10.94
C ARG A 44 -3.86 -0.19 10.04
N PRO A 45 -2.73 -0.85 10.30
CA PRO A 45 -1.64 -0.88 9.33
C PRO A 45 -2.11 -1.65 8.10
N VAL A 46 -1.77 -1.12 6.93
CA VAL A 46 -1.91 -1.82 5.63
C VAL A 46 -0.54 -1.75 4.98
N PHE A 47 -0.07 -2.85 4.41
CA PHE A 47 1.21 -2.91 3.71
C PHE A 47 1.00 -2.83 2.19
N PRO A 48 2.02 -2.49 1.39
CA PRO A 48 1.90 -2.39 -0.06
C PRO A 48 1.37 -3.68 -0.73
N TYR A 49 1.76 -4.83 -0.16
CA TYR A 49 1.41 -6.16 -0.68
C TYR A 49 0.06 -6.69 -0.17
N ASP A 50 -0.62 -5.94 0.70
CA ASP A 50 -1.93 -6.29 1.24
C ASP A 50 -3.02 -5.95 0.19
N LEU A 51 -2.92 -6.56 -1.01
CA LEU A 51 -3.67 -6.18 -2.21
C LEU A 51 -5.18 -6.18 -2.00
N GLU A 52 -5.70 -7.12 -1.21
CA GLU A 52 -7.14 -7.19 -0.87
C GLU A 52 -7.64 -5.90 -0.20
N TYR A 53 -6.84 -5.29 0.67
CA TYR A 53 -7.23 -4.05 1.34
C TYR A 53 -7.17 -2.84 0.40
N TRP A 54 -6.19 -2.81 -0.51
CA TRP A 54 -6.09 -1.78 -1.54
C TRP A 54 -7.22 -1.90 -2.55
N GLU A 55 -7.52 -3.11 -3.01
CA GLU A 55 -8.63 -3.39 -3.93
C GLU A 55 -9.96 -2.95 -3.34
N ASN A 56 -10.24 -3.31 -2.09
CA ASN A 56 -11.44 -2.88 -1.39
C ASN A 56 -11.50 -1.34 -1.23
N GLY A 57 -10.39 -0.69 -0.85
CA GLY A 57 -10.33 0.76 -0.71
C GLY A 57 -10.58 1.49 -2.03
N CYS A 58 -9.88 1.10 -3.09
CA CYS A 58 -10.03 1.67 -4.43
C CYS A 58 -11.44 1.44 -4.98
N ALA A 59 -11.97 0.21 -4.88
CA ALA A 59 -13.32 -0.11 -5.36
C ALA A 59 -14.39 0.72 -4.65
N GLU A 60 -14.27 0.91 -3.33
CA GLU A 60 -15.21 1.71 -2.55
C GLU A 60 -15.18 3.19 -2.97
N VAL A 61 -14.01 3.80 -3.16
CA VAL A 61 -13.92 5.19 -3.67
C VAL A 61 -14.59 5.29 -5.04
N VAL A 62 -14.23 4.41 -5.98
CA VAL A 62 -14.78 4.43 -7.35
C VAL A 62 -16.29 4.26 -7.34
N ARG A 63 -16.83 3.38 -6.50
CA ARG A 63 -18.27 3.18 -6.34
C ARG A 63 -18.98 4.45 -5.87
N LYS A 64 -18.39 5.21 -4.95
CA LYS A 64 -18.97 6.48 -4.46
C LYS A 64 -18.87 7.60 -5.50
N VAL A 65 -17.76 7.67 -6.24
CA VAL A 65 -17.57 8.63 -7.34
C VAL A 65 -18.54 8.34 -8.49
N THR A 66 -18.62 7.09 -8.96
CA THR A 66 -19.55 6.67 -10.03
C THR A 66 -21.02 6.88 -9.63
N GLY A 67 -21.35 6.72 -8.35
CA GLY A 67 -22.68 7.02 -7.80
C GLY A 67 -22.97 8.51 -7.56
N GLY A 68 -22.05 9.42 -7.88
CA GLY A 68 -22.22 10.86 -7.68
C GLY A 68 -22.22 11.31 -6.21
N GLN A 69 -21.77 10.46 -5.29
CA GLN A 69 -21.74 10.77 -3.85
C GLN A 69 -20.47 11.55 -3.47
N ILE A 70 -19.45 11.51 -4.32
CA ILE A 70 -18.18 12.23 -4.19
C ILE A 70 -17.88 12.90 -5.53
N SER A 71 -17.59 14.20 -5.50
CA SER A 71 -17.15 14.92 -6.71
C SER A 71 -15.73 14.51 -7.09
N LEU A 72 -15.52 14.21 -8.37
CA LEU A 72 -14.21 13.94 -8.96
C LEU A 72 -13.76 15.15 -9.78
N VAL A 73 -12.52 15.58 -9.57
CA VAL A 73 -11.86 16.60 -10.39
C VAL A 73 -10.53 16.07 -10.89
N GLY A 74 -10.04 16.63 -11.99
CA GLY A 74 -8.73 16.31 -12.54
C GLY A 74 -8.40 17.17 -13.74
N ARG A 75 -7.21 16.99 -14.31
CA ARG A 75 -6.75 17.71 -15.50
C ARG A 75 -6.91 16.84 -16.73
N GLU A 76 -7.68 17.31 -17.70
CA GLU A 76 -7.76 16.68 -19.01
C GLU A 76 -6.43 16.80 -19.78
N ALA A 77 -6.15 15.83 -20.65
CA ALA A 77 -4.97 15.83 -21.50
C ALA A 77 -4.83 17.14 -22.29
N GLY A 78 -3.68 17.81 -22.12
CA GLY A 78 -3.40 19.10 -22.75
C GLY A 78 -3.96 20.33 -22.03
N SER A 79 -4.73 20.15 -20.93
CA SER A 79 -5.20 21.24 -20.08
C SER A 79 -4.37 21.36 -18.79
N PRO A 80 -3.88 22.56 -18.43
CA PRO A 80 -3.25 22.79 -17.13
C PRO A 80 -4.27 22.98 -16.01
N LEU A 81 -5.55 23.21 -16.35
CA LEU A 81 -6.62 23.50 -15.40
C LEU A 81 -7.37 22.24 -15.03
N SER A 82 -7.73 22.13 -13.76
CA SER A 82 -8.60 21.05 -13.28
C SER A 82 -10.06 21.37 -13.61
N ASN A 83 -10.80 20.35 -14.02
CA ASN A 83 -12.23 20.39 -14.28
C ASN A 83 -12.94 19.26 -13.52
N VAL A 84 -14.24 19.43 -13.30
CA VAL A 84 -15.09 18.34 -12.79
C VAL A 84 -15.17 17.25 -13.85
N ILE A 85 -15.03 16.00 -13.41
CA ILE A 85 -15.13 14.82 -14.25
C ILE A 85 -16.38 14.08 -13.83
N ASP A 86 -17.24 13.74 -14.81
CA ASP A 86 -18.39 12.89 -14.55
C ASP A 86 -17.92 11.50 -14.08
N GLY A 87 -18.23 11.16 -12.84
CA GLY A 87 -17.82 9.90 -12.21
C GLY A 87 -18.30 8.67 -12.98
N VAL A 88 -19.40 8.76 -13.74
CA VAL A 88 -19.88 7.66 -14.60
C VAL A 88 -18.83 7.25 -15.64
N ARG A 89 -17.92 8.15 -16.03
CA ARG A 89 -16.80 7.83 -16.94
C ARG A 89 -15.82 6.81 -16.37
N LEU A 90 -15.83 6.57 -15.06
CA LEU A 90 -15.02 5.54 -14.42
C LEU A 90 -15.68 4.15 -14.46
N ALA A 91 -16.97 4.06 -14.82
CA ALA A 91 -17.70 2.80 -14.82
C ALA A 91 -17.10 1.80 -15.82
N GLY A 92 -16.79 0.59 -15.33
CA GLY A 92 -16.25 -0.49 -16.15
C GLY A 92 -14.75 -0.37 -16.49
N LEU A 93 -14.05 0.67 -16.03
CA LEU A 93 -12.60 0.76 -16.20
C LEU A 93 -11.89 -0.29 -15.35
N LYS A 94 -10.88 -0.95 -15.93
CA LYS A 94 -9.96 -1.78 -15.14
C LYS A 94 -9.13 -0.88 -14.25
N MET A 95 -9.02 -1.23 -12.97
CA MET A 95 -8.21 -0.47 -12.03
C MET A 95 -6.78 -1.06 -11.96
N GLN A 96 -5.80 -0.19 -12.04
CA GLN A 96 -4.41 -0.51 -11.69
C GLN A 96 -4.17 -0.07 -10.25
N MET A 97 -4.11 -1.06 -9.36
CA MET A 97 -3.93 -0.86 -7.93
C MET A 97 -2.56 -0.26 -7.62
N PRO A 98 -2.45 0.52 -6.53
CA PRO A 98 -1.15 0.93 -6.05
C PRO A 98 -0.35 -0.32 -5.67
N PHE A 99 0.95 -0.33 -5.98
CA PHE A 99 1.90 -1.42 -5.66
C PHE A 99 1.69 -2.75 -6.38
N ALA A 100 0.61 -2.94 -7.14
CA ALA A 100 0.47 -4.10 -8.00
C ALA A 100 1.45 -3.99 -9.17
N SER A 101 2.13 -5.09 -9.49
CA SER A 101 2.95 -5.17 -10.70
C SER A 101 2.02 -5.06 -11.92
N ALA A 102 2.32 -4.13 -12.82
CA ALA A 102 1.61 -4.05 -14.09
C ALA A 102 1.93 -5.29 -14.93
N ASP A 103 0.89 -5.97 -15.41
CA ASP A 103 1.05 -7.03 -16.42
C ASP A 103 1.53 -6.41 -17.75
N LEU A 104 2.31 -7.14 -18.53
CA LEU A 104 2.71 -6.73 -19.87
C LEU A 104 1.48 -6.47 -20.76
N ALA A 105 0.44 -7.29 -20.61
CA ALA A 105 -0.85 -7.07 -21.27
C ALA A 105 -1.50 -5.76 -20.81
N ASP A 106 -1.20 -5.31 -19.60
CA ASP A 106 -1.72 -4.07 -19.06
C ASP A 106 -1.01 -2.83 -19.62
N ILE A 107 0.29 -2.95 -19.87
CA ILE A 107 1.12 -1.91 -20.47
C ILE A 107 0.86 -1.77 -21.97
N LEU A 108 0.70 -2.90 -22.67
CA LEU A 108 0.55 -2.94 -24.13
C LEU A 108 -0.91 -2.93 -24.60
N GLY A 109 -1.86 -3.03 -23.68
CA GLY A 109 -3.28 -3.10 -24.00
C GLY A 109 -3.86 -1.76 -24.49
N ASP A 110 -4.91 -1.86 -25.31
CA ASP A 110 -5.67 -0.69 -25.77
C ASP A 110 -6.84 -0.32 -24.83
N ALA A 111 -7.08 -1.12 -23.79
CA ALA A 111 -8.17 -0.90 -22.85
C ALA A 111 -7.86 0.28 -21.89
N PRO A 112 -8.80 1.23 -21.70
CA PRO A 112 -8.62 2.32 -20.76
C PRO A 112 -8.63 1.84 -19.30
N ARG A 113 -7.92 2.56 -18.44
CA ARG A 113 -7.67 2.17 -17.05
C ARG A 113 -7.75 3.34 -16.10
N LEU A 114 -8.12 3.05 -14.86
CA LEU A 114 -7.95 3.95 -13.74
C LEU A 114 -6.69 3.56 -12.97
N VAL A 115 -5.73 4.46 -12.88
CA VAL A 115 -4.44 4.22 -12.22
C VAL A 115 -4.43 4.96 -10.89
N PHE A 116 -4.20 4.20 -9.82
CA PHE A 116 -3.93 4.73 -8.49
C PHE A 116 -2.42 4.82 -8.28
N ALA A 117 -1.89 6.02 -8.12
CA ALA A 117 -0.46 6.26 -8.02
C ALA A 117 -0.09 6.91 -6.68
N VAL A 118 0.98 6.39 -6.08
CA VAL A 118 1.54 6.96 -4.85
C VAL A 118 2.38 8.15 -5.24
N SER A 119 2.02 9.35 -4.77
CA SER A 119 2.91 10.51 -4.83
C SER A 119 3.64 10.64 -3.50
N ASP A 120 4.97 10.62 -3.55
CA ASP A 120 5.84 10.77 -2.37
C ASP A 120 6.25 12.23 -2.12
N SER A 121 5.88 13.14 -3.02
CA SER A 121 6.19 14.57 -2.91
C SER A 121 5.23 15.43 -3.72
N ASP A 122 5.06 16.68 -3.31
CA ASP A 122 4.30 17.70 -4.05
C ASP A 122 4.89 17.95 -5.44
N GLU A 123 6.21 17.88 -5.58
CA GLU A 123 6.88 18.08 -6.86
C GLU A 123 6.54 16.96 -7.84
N ARG A 124 6.60 15.71 -7.36
CA ARG A 124 6.23 14.55 -8.18
C ARG A 124 4.75 14.59 -8.53
N TRP A 125 3.88 14.99 -7.61
CA TRP A 125 2.47 15.20 -7.89
C TRP A 125 2.28 16.22 -9.01
N ARG A 126 2.97 17.37 -8.96
CA ARG A 126 2.88 18.43 -9.98
C ARG A 126 3.38 18.02 -11.35
N VAL A 127 4.43 17.20 -11.41
CA VAL A 127 5.11 16.82 -12.66
C VAL A 127 4.52 15.55 -13.28
N GLU A 128 4.32 14.50 -12.48
CA GLU A 128 3.87 13.19 -12.95
C GLU A 128 2.35 13.04 -12.90
N GLY A 129 1.66 13.91 -12.17
CA GLY A 129 0.20 13.95 -12.10
C GLY A 129 -0.47 12.87 -11.28
N GLY A 130 0.29 11.97 -10.65
CA GLY A 130 -0.26 10.97 -9.73
C GLY A 130 -1.38 10.14 -10.35
N ASP A 131 -2.54 10.11 -9.68
CA ASP A 131 -3.70 9.34 -10.12
C ASP A 131 -4.21 9.79 -11.50
N SER A 132 -4.54 8.84 -12.36
CA SER A 132 -4.87 9.12 -13.77
C SER A 132 -5.87 8.15 -14.37
N VAL A 133 -6.56 8.61 -15.43
CA VAL A 133 -7.26 7.72 -16.37
C VAL A 133 -6.41 7.62 -17.62
N THR A 134 -6.03 6.41 -18.01
CA THR A 134 -5.29 6.16 -19.24
C THR A 134 -6.21 5.61 -20.32
N GLY A 135 -5.94 5.98 -21.58
CA GLY A 135 -6.55 5.41 -22.78
C GLY A 135 -5.69 4.30 -23.37
N ALA A 136 -5.91 4.02 -24.65
CA ALA A 136 -5.12 3.03 -25.38
C ALA A 136 -3.61 3.32 -25.29
N ARG A 137 -2.81 2.27 -25.13
CA ARG A 137 -1.33 2.37 -25.05
C ARG A 137 -0.81 3.24 -23.90
N GLY A 138 -1.62 3.47 -22.87
CA GLY A 138 -1.20 4.14 -21.64
C GLY A 138 -1.17 5.67 -21.70
N TYR A 139 -1.65 6.30 -22.78
CA TYR A 139 -1.75 7.77 -22.83
C TYR A 139 -2.75 8.27 -21.78
N ALA A 140 -2.34 9.22 -20.94
CA ALA A 140 -3.22 9.81 -19.94
C ALA A 140 -4.30 10.67 -20.60
N LEU A 141 -5.57 10.33 -20.37
CA LEU A 141 -6.74 11.13 -20.73
C LEU A 141 -7.06 12.15 -19.64
N TYR A 142 -6.91 11.73 -18.38
CA TYR A 142 -7.00 12.59 -17.21
C TYR A 142 -5.83 12.31 -16.28
N SER A 143 -5.35 13.34 -15.58
CA SER A 143 -4.31 13.27 -14.56
C SER A 143 -4.71 14.09 -13.33
N HIS A 144 -3.93 14.02 -12.26
CA HIS A 144 -4.14 14.74 -11.02
C HIS A 144 -5.55 14.50 -10.48
N LEU A 145 -6.02 13.25 -10.51
CA LEU A 145 -7.36 12.94 -10.06
C LEU A 145 -7.48 13.18 -8.56
N GLN A 146 -8.46 13.98 -8.17
CA GLN A 146 -8.73 14.34 -6.80
C GLN A 146 -10.21 14.25 -6.49
N VAL A 147 -10.52 14.06 -5.22
CA VAL A 147 -11.88 14.06 -4.68
C VAL A 147 -12.00 15.05 -3.55
N ALA A 148 -13.22 15.53 -3.29
CA ALA A 148 -13.49 16.44 -2.18
C ALA A 148 -13.23 15.75 -0.85
N GLY A 149 -12.27 16.26 -0.07
CA GLY A 149 -11.92 15.72 1.25
C GLY A 149 -13.11 15.66 2.23
N PRO A 150 -13.94 16.72 2.33
CA PRO A 150 -15.13 16.71 3.18
C PRO A 150 -16.14 15.60 2.84
N ASP A 151 -16.31 15.26 1.56
CA ASP A 151 -17.21 14.18 1.13
C ASP A 151 -16.68 12.82 1.59
N VAL A 152 -15.37 12.60 1.46
CA VAL A 152 -14.69 11.38 1.94
C VAL A 152 -14.88 11.22 3.44
N SER A 153 -14.60 12.27 4.23
CA SER A 153 -14.78 12.24 5.69
C SER A 153 -16.24 12.01 6.11
N LYS A 154 -17.19 12.57 5.37
CA LYS A 154 -18.63 12.42 5.66
C LYS A 154 -19.11 10.98 5.41
N ILE A 155 -18.63 10.35 4.34
CA ILE A 155 -19.04 8.99 3.95
C ILE A 155 -18.35 7.94 4.81
N TRP A 156 -17.07 8.15 5.15
CA TRP A 156 -16.30 7.27 6.02
C TRP A 156 -15.81 8.02 7.26
N PRO A 157 -16.73 8.29 8.21
CA PRO A 157 -16.41 8.95 9.46
C PRO A 157 -15.71 7.94 10.38
N PHE A 158 -14.43 7.76 10.14
CA PHE A 158 -13.59 7.04 11.06
C PHE A 158 -13.32 7.98 12.23
N SER A 159 -13.83 7.63 13.41
CA SER A 159 -13.54 8.34 14.66
C SER A 159 -12.03 8.55 14.79
N ASP A 160 -11.64 9.65 15.44
CA ASP A 160 -10.24 9.90 15.78
C ASP A 160 -9.58 8.61 16.23
N PRO A 161 -8.37 8.31 15.74
CA PRO A 161 -7.70 7.10 16.14
C PRO A 161 -7.57 7.14 17.65
N GLU A 162 -8.40 6.35 18.35
CA GLU A 162 -8.05 5.94 19.70
C GLU A 162 -6.61 5.47 19.59
N PRO A 163 -5.71 5.97 20.46
CA PRO A 163 -4.28 5.71 20.34
C PRO A 163 -4.10 4.20 20.32
N TYR A 164 -3.97 3.67 19.10
CA TYR A 164 -3.94 2.24 18.87
C TYR A 164 -2.72 1.77 19.63
N SER A 165 -2.93 1.07 20.75
CA SER A 165 -1.85 0.85 21.70
C SER A 165 -0.68 0.27 20.93
N ALA A 166 0.53 0.80 21.16
CA ALA A 166 1.73 0.35 20.43
C ALA A 166 1.88 -1.18 20.45
N ASN A 167 1.31 -1.82 21.49
CA ASN A 167 1.22 -3.27 21.65
C ASN A 167 0.34 -3.95 20.60
N ALA A 168 -0.88 -3.45 20.35
CA ALA A 168 -1.78 -4.02 19.33
C ALA A 168 -1.19 -3.92 17.91
N ARG A 169 -0.50 -2.81 17.60
CA ARG A 169 0.24 -2.64 16.33
C ARG A 169 1.36 -3.67 16.18
N THR A 170 2.10 -3.90 17.27
CA THR A 170 3.21 -4.84 17.29
C THR A 170 2.73 -6.28 17.08
N THR A 171 1.59 -6.67 17.64
CA THR A 171 1.03 -8.02 17.48
C THR A 171 0.48 -8.29 16.09
N ALA A 172 -0.27 -7.36 15.49
CA ALA A 172 -0.82 -7.53 14.15
C ALA A 172 0.28 -7.60 13.08
N ASP A 173 1.29 -6.73 13.18
CA ASP A 173 2.44 -6.72 12.28
C ASP A 173 3.24 -8.03 12.40
N GLU A 174 3.45 -8.54 13.61
CA GLU A 174 4.13 -9.81 13.82
C GLU A 174 3.38 -10.99 13.22
N LEU A 175 2.05 -11.03 13.37
CA LEU A 175 1.22 -12.08 12.77
C LEU A 175 1.33 -12.07 11.23
N ARG A 176 1.29 -10.88 10.61
CA ARG A 176 1.42 -10.74 9.16
C ARG A 176 2.83 -11.09 8.66
N LEU A 177 3.87 -10.58 9.31
CA LEU A 177 5.26 -10.94 8.98
C LEU A 177 5.49 -12.46 9.15
N THR A 178 4.86 -13.06 10.17
CA THR A 178 4.90 -14.51 10.39
C THR A 178 4.24 -15.26 9.23
N ALA A 179 3.05 -14.83 8.79
CA ALA A 179 2.33 -15.45 7.69
C ALA A 179 3.10 -15.32 6.36
N ARG A 180 3.60 -14.11 6.05
CA ARG A 180 4.40 -13.86 4.84
C ARG A 180 5.67 -14.70 4.82
N LEU A 181 6.39 -14.73 5.94
CA LEU A 181 7.58 -15.57 6.07
C LEU A 181 7.25 -17.06 5.92
N ALA A 182 6.11 -17.52 6.46
CA ALA A 182 5.70 -18.91 6.33
C ALA A 182 5.44 -19.28 4.86
N ILE A 183 4.84 -18.38 4.06
CA ILE A 183 4.66 -18.58 2.61
C ILE A 183 6.02 -18.68 1.90
N MET A 184 6.94 -17.76 2.19
CA MET A 184 8.29 -17.79 1.62
C MET A 184 9.03 -19.09 1.97
N LEU A 185 8.96 -19.53 3.23
CA LEU A 185 9.58 -20.77 3.70
C LEU A 185 8.95 -22.03 3.12
N LYS A 186 7.67 -22.00 2.74
CA LYS A 186 7.03 -23.10 2.00
C LYS A 186 7.56 -23.19 0.57
N GLY A 187 7.78 -22.05 -0.09
CA GLY A 187 8.39 -22.00 -1.42
C GLY A 187 9.90 -22.31 -1.41
N GLU A 188 10.61 -21.88 -0.38
CA GLU A 188 12.06 -22.00 -0.23
C GLU A 188 12.44 -22.50 1.19
N PRO A 189 12.31 -23.82 1.49
CA PRO A 189 12.58 -24.36 2.83
C PRO A 189 14.00 -24.12 3.37
N GLY A 190 14.96 -23.91 2.46
CA GLY A 190 16.37 -23.64 2.74
C GLY A 190 16.71 -22.17 3.00
N LEU A 191 15.75 -21.25 2.88
CA LEU A 191 15.97 -19.81 2.99
C LEU A 191 16.71 -19.45 4.28
N ALA A 192 17.85 -18.76 4.14
CA ALA A 192 18.66 -18.37 5.28
C ALA A 192 17.93 -17.30 6.11
N LYS A 193 18.15 -17.32 7.43
CA LYS A 193 17.47 -16.38 8.34
C LYS A 193 17.80 -14.91 8.03
N ALA A 194 19.07 -14.62 7.75
CA ALA A 194 19.53 -13.27 7.40
C ALA A 194 18.88 -12.80 6.09
N GLU A 195 18.85 -13.66 5.08
CA GLU A 195 18.23 -13.37 3.79
C GLU A 195 16.71 -13.17 3.91
N ALA A 196 16.03 -13.98 4.73
CA ALA A 196 14.63 -13.77 5.04
C ALA A 196 14.36 -12.45 5.77
N ALA A 197 15.24 -12.05 6.69
CA ALA A 197 15.14 -10.78 7.40
C ALA A 197 15.32 -9.58 6.46
N GLU A 198 16.24 -9.70 5.49
CA GLU A 198 16.47 -8.72 4.44
C GLU A 198 15.26 -8.62 3.49
N ARG A 199 14.74 -9.75 2.98
CA ARG A 199 13.57 -9.78 2.10
C ARG A 199 12.28 -9.27 2.76
N LEU A 200 12.19 -9.32 4.09
CA LEU A 200 11.08 -8.78 4.87
C LEU A 200 11.33 -7.37 5.40
N SER A 201 12.49 -6.78 5.11
CA SER A 201 12.88 -5.43 5.55
C SER A 201 12.71 -5.23 7.06
N ILE A 202 13.10 -6.24 7.86
CA ILE A 202 12.82 -6.32 9.30
C ILE A 202 13.40 -5.13 10.10
N GLY A 203 14.42 -4.44 9.57
CA GLY A 203 14.96 -3.20 10.13
C GLY A 203 15.19 -3.26 11.64
N HIS A 204 14.62 -2.30 12.38
CA HIS A 204 14.74 -2.17 13.85
C HIS A 204 13.98 -3.25 14.66
N ARG A 205 13.34 -4.23 14.03
CA ARG A 205 12.54 -5.28 14.69
C ARG A 205 13.29 -6.60 14.86
N GLU A 206 14.62 -6.56 14.79
CA GLU A 206 15.49 -7.73 14.86
C GLU A 206 15.16 -8.65 16.03
N ARG A 207 14.91 -8.09 17.23
CA ARG A 207 14.54 -8.87 18.41
C ARG A 207 13.19 -9.59 18.28
N ALA A 208 12.16 -8.91 17.73
CA ALA A 208 10.86 -9.53 17.51
C ALA A 208 10.93 -10.59 16.41
N PHE A 209 11.72 -10.34 15.38
CA PHE A 209 11.98 -11.29 14.31
C PHE A 209 12.65 -12.56 14.82
N GLU A 210 13.73 -12.39 15.59
CA GLU A 210 14.50 -13.47 16.18
C GLU A 210 13.66 -14.36 17.10
N LEU A 211 12.86 -13.74 17.97
CA LEU A 211 12.21 -14.43 19.08
C LEU A 211 10.78 -14.91 18.77
N ARG A 212 10.06 -14.23 17.87
CA ARG A 212 8.63 -14.48 17.65
C ARG A 212 8.31 -14.80 16.20
N ILE A 213 8.71 -13.93 15.27
CA ILE A 213 8.31 -14.06 13.85
C ILE A 213 8.96 -15.29 13.21
N TRP A 214 10.29 -15.44 13.32
CA TRP A 214 11.01 -16.54 12.68
C TRP A 214 10.60 -17.93 13.20
N PRO A 215 10.54 -18.18 14.52
CA PRO A 215 10.11 -19.48 15.03
C PRO A 215 8.67 -19.82 14.63
N ASN A 216 7.74 -18.85 14.77
CA ASN A 216 6.34 -19.07 14.44
C ASN A 216 6.14 -19.34 12.95
N ALA A 217 6.87 -18.62 12.07
CA ALA A 217 6.74 -18.79 10.64
C ALA A 217 7.26 -20.16 10.18
N ARG A 218 8.38 -20.63 10.74
CA ARG A 218 8.89 -21.99 10.49
C ARG A 218 7.87 -23.04 10.91
N LYS A 219 7.31 -22.90 12.10
CA LYS A 219 6.25 -23.79 12.60
C LYS A 219 5.05 -23.81 11.66
N SER A 220 4.56 -22.65 11.23
CA SER A 220 3.45 -22.52 10.26
C SER A 220 3.78 -23.05 8.86
N ALA A 221 5.06 -23.07 8.49
CA ALA A 221 5.56 -23.68 7.26
C ALA A 221 5.76 -25.20 7.37
N GLY A 222 5.51 -25.81 8.52
CA GLY A 222 5.76 -27.24 8.76
C GLY A 222 7.26 -27.58 8.91
N LEU A 223 8.11 -26.57 9.10
CA LEU A 223 9.55 -26.75 9.28
C LEU A 223 9.85 -26.93 10.77
N GLY A 224 10.58 -27.98 11.13
CA GLY A 224 11.04 -28.20 12.49
C GLY A 224 11.92 -27.04 13.03
N GLU A 225 11.99 -26.92 14.35
CA GLU A 225 12.95 -26.03 15.00
C GLU A 225 14.37 -26.44 14.59
N ARG A 226 15.15 -25.51 14.04
CA ARG A 226 16.59 -25.78 13.84
C ARG A 226 17.21 -25.95 15.22
N ALA A 227 17.95 -27.04 15.41
CA ALA A 227 18.72 -27.27 16.62
C ALA A 227 19.52 -26.01 16.96
N LYS A 228 19.38 -25.50 18.19
CA LYS A 228 20.19 -24.38 18.67
C LYS A 228 21.65 -24.75 18.46
N ALA A 229 22.39 -23.93 17.71
CA ALA A 229 23.81 -24.15 17.48
C ALA A 229 24.48 -24.41 18.84
N GLY A 230 24.97 -25.63 19.04
CA GLY A 230 25.52 -26.07 20.31
C GLY A 230 26.60 -25.09 20.74
N ARG A 231 26.47 -24.57 21.97
CA ARG A 231 27.48 -23.72 22.61
C ARG A 231 28.83 -24.42 22.48
N LYS A 232 29.77 -23.86 21.71
CA LYS A 232 31.14 -24.38 21.60
C LYS A 232 31.68 -24.57 23.01
N LYS A 233 31.91 -25.81 23.44
CA LYS A 233 32.62 -26.10 24.68
C LYS A 233 33.98 -25.42 24.55
N LYS A 234 34.26 -24.44 25.41
CA LYS A 234 35.63 -23.94 25.60
C LYS A 234 36.46 -25.15 26.02
N SER A 235 37.38 -25.57 25.17
CA SER A 235 38.47 -26.46 25.54
C SER A 235 39.23 -25.78 26.67
N ALA A 236 39.18 -26.36 27.87
CA ALA A 236 40.07 -25.96 28.95
C ALA A 236 41.49 -26.39 28.56
N ILE A 237 42.42 -25.45 28.66
CA ILE A 237 43.87 -25.69 28.62
C ILE A 237 44.31 -25.82 30.07
#